data_AF-A0A8S2YRF7-F1
#
_entry.id   AF-A0A8S2YRF7-F1
#
_cell.length_a   1.000
_cell.length_b   1.000
_cell.length_c   1.000
_cell.angle_alpha   90.00
_cell.angle_beta   90.00
_cell.angle_gamma   90.00
#
_symmetry.space_group_name_H-M   'P 1'
#
loop_
_entity.id
_entity.type
_entity.pdbx_description
1 polymer ?
#
loop_
_entity_poly.entity_id
_entity_poly.type
_entity_poly.pdbx_seq_one_letter_code
_entity_poly.pdbx_strand_id
1 'polypeptide(L)'
;LKKKLMQNRQWTIEFTRSGGLNALLDYINRTTAKILTLIDVILLNEALQCLRKLMNITEIFEHIANNDQYIDGIVKTLTISSPEIRMRVFELLTALCVYSHEGYDLVLKALRDFEV
;
A
#
# COMPACT_ATOMS: atom_id res chain seq x y z
N LEU A 1 -10.57 -1.64 12.08
CA LEU A 1 -9.22 -1.11 11.81
C LEU A 1 -9.26 0.36 11.37
N LYS A 2 -9.78 0.65 10.17
CA LYS A 2 -9.90 2.01 9.58
C LYS A 2 -10.32 3.12 10.55
N LYS A 3 -11.40 2.93 11.32
CA LYS A 3 -11.86 3.95 12.30
C LYS A 3 -10.77 4.32 13.33
N LYS A 4 -10.01 3.34 13.84
CA LYS A 4 -8.94 3.58 14.81
C LYS A 4 -7.74 4.30 14.17
N LEU A 5 -7.35 3.90 12.96
CA LEU A 5 -6.32 4.59 12.16
C LEU A 5 -6.69 6.05 11.87
N MET A 6 -7.98 6.35 11.69
CA MET A 6 -8.42 7.72 11.38
C MET A 6 -8.50 8.64 12.59
N GLN A 7 -8.78 8.11 13.78
CA GLN A 7 -9.18 8.92 14.94
C GLN A 7 -8.08 9.07 15.99
N ASN A 8 -7.04 8.24 15.98
CA ASN A 8 -6.03 8.24 17.04
C ASN A 8 -4.62 8.10 16.47
N ARG A 9 -3.87 9.21 16.47
CA ARG A 9 -2.48 9.24 15.99
C ARG A 9 -1.57 8.35 16.82
N GLN A 10 -1.71 8.38 18.15
CA GLN A 10 -0.91 7.53 19.05
C GLN A 10 -1.14 6.05 18.76
N TRP A 11 -2.40 5.64 18.60
CA TRP A 11 -2.74 4.27 18.24
C TRP A 11 -2.15 3.87 16.88
N THR A 12 -2.12 4.79 15.91
CA THR A 12 -1.56 4.53 14.57
C THR A 12 -0.04 4.34 14.60
N ILE A 13 0.66 5.12 15.42
CA ILE A 13 2.10 4.96 15.66
C ILE A 13 2.36 3.60 16.33
N GLU A 14 1.63 3.27 17.39
CA GLU A 14 1.79 1.99 18.10
C GLU A 14 1.42 0.77 17.23
N PHE A 15 0.38 0.89 16.41
CA PHE A 15 0.03 -0.10 15.40
C PHE A 15 1.21 -0.37 14.45
N THR A 16 1.86 0.69 13.98
CA THR A 16 3.01 0.58 13.07
C THR A 16 4.22 -0.02 13.76
N ARG A 17 4.55 0.45 14.98
CA ARG A 17 5.64 -0.09 15.82
C ARG A 17 5.47 -1.58 16.13
N SER A 18 4.23 -2.03 16.23
CA SER A 18 3.89 -3.43 16.49
C SER A 18 3.84 -4.29 15.22
N GLY A 19 4.39 -3.81 14.09
CA GLY A 19 4.40 -4.54 12.81
C GLY A 19 3.08 -4.51 12.04
N GLY A 20 2.14 -3.65 12.42
CA GLY A 20 0.82 -3.56 11.78
C GLY A 20 0.88 -3.11 10.32
N LEU A 21 1.85 -2.26 9.94
CA LEU A 21 2.08 -1.90 8.55
C LEU A 21 2.48 -3.12 7.72
N ASN A 22 3.43 -3.92 8.21
CA ASN A 22 3.92 -5.12 7.53
C ASN A 22 2.78 -6.12 7.37
N ALA A 23 1.99 -6.35 8.44
CA ALA A 23 0.83 -7.23 8.38
C ALA A 23 -0.23 -6.77 7.35
N LEU A 24 -0.42 -5.45 7.21
CA LEU A 24 -1.34 -4.89 6.22
C LEU A 24 -0.83 -5.12 4.79
N LEU A 25 0.45 -4.88 4.53
CA LEU A 25 1.07 -5.10 3.23
C LEU A 25 1.13 -6.59 2.88
N ASP A 26 1.45 -7.45 3.84
CA ASP A 26 1.40 -8.91 3.68
C ASP A 26 0.00 -9.39 3.31
N TYR A 27 -1.04 -8.82 3.93
CA TYR A 27 -2.42 -9.12 3.59
C TYR A 27 -2.75 -8.72 2.14
N ILE A 28 -2.33 -7.52 1.71
CA ILE A 28 -2.52 -7.04 0.33
C ILE A 28 -1.83 -7.99 -0.66
N ASN A 29 -0.57 -8.35 -0.38
CA ASN A 29 0.24 -9.22 -1.23
C ASN A 29 -0.36 -10.63 -1.36
N ARG A 30 -0.77 -11.24 -0.24
CA ARG A 30 -1.42 -12.56 -0.24
C ARG A 30 -2.75 -12.56 -0.96
N THR A 31 -3.51 -11.48 -0.85
CA THR A 31 -4.79 -11.34 -1.54
C THR A 31 -4.60 -11.25 -3.04
N THR A 32 -3.55 -10.55 -3.49
CA THR A 32 -3.19 -10.40 -4.91
C THR A 32 -2.79 -11.72 -5.57
N ALA A 33 -2.29 -12.71 -4.81
CA ALA A 33 -1.82 -14.00 -5.34
C ALA A 33 -2.92 -15.07 -5.55
N LYS A 34 -4.20 -14.74 -5.34
CA LYS A 34 -5.31 -15.70 -5.43
C LYS A 34 -6.48 -15.16 -6.25
N ILE A 35 -7.38 -16.07 -6.65
CA ILE A 35 -8.69 -15.70 -7.21
C ILE A 35 -9.50 -14.99 -6.12
N LEU A 36 -9.95 -13.78 -6.41
CA LEU A 36 -10.68 -12.95 -5.45
C LEU A 36 -12.16 -13.29 -5.40
N THR A 37 -12.67 -13.47 -4.20
CA THR A 37 -14.11 -13.44 -3.94
C THR A 37 -14.59 -11.99 -3.80
N LEU A 38 -15.91 -11.76 -3.83
CA LEU A 38 -16.48 -10.45 -3.54
C LEU A 38 -16.04 -9.90 -2.17
N ILE A 39 -15.94 -10.76 -1.16
CA ILE A 39 -15.49 -10.39 0.18
C ILE A 39 -14.02 -9.96 0.14
N ASP A 40 -13.18 -10.66 -0.60
CA ASP A 40 -11.76 -10.30 -0.75
C ASP A 40 -11.61 -8.91 -1.40
N VAL A 41 -12.39 -8.60 -2.43
CA VAL A 41 -12.37 -7.28 -3.08
C VAL A 41 -12.77 -6.17 -2.10
N ILE A 42 -13.80 -6.39 -1.28
CA ILE A 42 -14.24 -5.42 -0.26
C ILE A 42 -13.14 -5.20 0.78
N LEU A 43 -12.56 -6.28 1.30
CA LEU A 43 -11.53 -6.19 2.33
C LEU A 43 -10.24 -5.58 1.80
N LEU A 44 -9.85 -5.88 0.57
CA LEU A 44 -8.70 -5.27 -0.10
C LEU A 44 -8.91 -3.77 -0.29
N ASN A 45 -10.10 -3.34 -0.69
CA ASN A 45 -10.43 -1.91 -0.78
C ASN A 45 -10.31 -1.20 0.57
N GLU A 46 -10.74 -1.83 1.66
CA GLU A 46 -10.57 -1.28 3.01
C GLU A 46 -9.10 -1.28 3.44
N ALA A 47 -8.31 -2.28 3.05
CA ALA A 47 -6.88 -2.34 3.32
C ALA A 47 -6.11 -1.23 2.58
N LEU A 48 -6.39 -1.00 1.30
CA LEU A 48 -5.79 0.08 0.51
C LEU A 48 -6.15 1.46 1.06
N GLN A 49 -7.37 1.66 1.57
CA GLN A 49 -7.74 2.89 2.28
C GLN A 49 -6.98 3.06 3.60
N CYS A 50 -6.74 1.97 4.34
CA CYS A 50 -5.90 2.01 5.54
C CYS A 50 -4.45 2.39 5.18
N LEU A 51 -3.89 1.81 4.12
CA LEU A 51 -2.54 2.13 3.62
C LEU A 51 -2.43 3.59 3.21
N ARG A 52 -3.40 4.11 2.42
CA ARG A 52 -3.49 5.53 2.08
C ARG A 52 -3.48 6.43 3.31
N LYS A 53 -4.20 6.04 4.37
CA LYS A 53 -4.26 6.82 5.61
C LYS A 53 -2.93 6.78 6.37
N LEU A 54 -2.26 5.64 6.39
CA LEU A 54 -0.92 5.49 6.97
C LEU A 54 0.10 6.37 6.23
N MET A 55 0.03 6.41 4.90
CA MET A 55 0.84 7.28 4.05
C MET A 55 0.59 8.78 4.28
N ASN A 56 -0.50 9.20 4.93
CA ASN A 56 -0.66 10.60 5.34
C ASN A 56 0.16 10.98 6.58
N ILE A 57 0.90 10.04 7.18
CA ILE A 57 1.80 10.28 8.32
C ILE A 57 3.23 10.26 7.76
N THR A 58 3.94 11.39 7.86
CA THR A 58 5.24 11.59 7.22
C THR A 58 6.24 10.50 7.55
N GLU A 59 6.35 10.12 8.84
CA GLU A 59 7.32 9.12 9.28
C GLU A 59 7.03 7.73 8.67
N ILE A 60 5.75 7.41 8.42
CA ILE A 60 5.34 6.15 7.80
C ILE A 60 5.49 6.22 6.29
N PHE A 61 5.19 7.37 5.69
CA PHE A 61 5.41 7.59 4.27
C PHE A 61 6.88 7.45 3.92
N GLU A 62 7.79 8.11 4.65
CA GLU A 62 9.23 7.98 4.48
C GLU A 62 9.69 6.53 4.61
N HIS A 63 9.16 5.79 5.57
CA HIS A 63 9.48 4.39 5.73
C HIS A 63 9.03 3.53 4.53
N ILE A 64 7.88 3.83 3.92
CA ILE A 64 7.41 3.16 2.71
C ILE A 64 8.21 3.58 1.48
N ALA A 65 8.50 4.87 1.33
CA ALA A 65 9.18 5.44 0.18
C ALA A 65 10.64 5.00 0.03
N ASN A 66 11.25 4.47 1.10
CA ASN A 66 12.62 3.96 1.11
C ASN A 66 12.67 2.43 1.24
N ASN A 67 11.56 1.72 0.97
CA ASN A 67 11.49 0.26 1.09
C ASN A 67 10.98 -0.36 -0.22
N ASP A 68 11.89 -1.00 -0.94
CA ASP A 68 11.62 -1.63 -2.23
C ASP A 68 10.57 -2.75 -2.12
N GLN A 69 10.64 -3.61 -1.10
CA GLN A 69 9.69 -4.70 -0.90
C GLN A 69 8.25 -4.21 -0.74
N TYR A 70 8.05 -3.07 -0.06
CA TYR A 70 6.72 -2.48 0.09
C TYR A 70 6.20 -1.93 -1.23
N ILE A 71 7.05 -1.24 -1.98
CA ILE A 71 6.71 -0.68 -3.29
C ILE A 71 6.39 -1.80 -4.28
N ASP A 72 7.20 -2.87 -4.32
CA ASP A 72 6.95 -4.05 -5.15
C ASP A 72 5.60 -4.69 -4.84
N GLY A 73 5.23 -4.80 -3.56
CA GLY A 73 3.93 -5.31 -3.15
C GLY A 73 2.75 -4.44 -3.62
N ILE A 74 2.91 -3.12 -3.51
CA ILE A 74 1.92 -2.15 -4.00
C ILE A 74 1.78 -2.29 -5.53
N VAL A 75 2.88 -2.34 -6.28
CA VAL A 75 2.88 -2.51 -7.74
C VAL A 75 2.23 -3.84 -8.14
N LYS A 76 2.54 -4.95 -7.47
CA LYS A 76 1.91 -6.26 -7.74
C LYS A 76 0.39 -6.22 -7.64
N THR A 77 -0.17 -5.37 -6.79
CA THR A 77 -1.63 -5.18 -6.66
C THR A 77 -2.29 -4.72 -7.97
N LEU A 78 -1.53 -4.16 -8.92
CA LEU A 78 -2.02 -3.81 -10.26
C LEU A 78 -2.43 -5.02 -11.12
N THR A 79 -1.99 -6.24 -10.79
CA THR A 79 -2.45 -7.48 -11.45
C THR A 79 -3.95 -7.76 -11.28
N ILE A 80 -4.60 -7.11 -10.31
CA ILE A 80 -6.00 -7.36 -10.00
C ILE A 80 -6.90 -6.77 -11.09
N SER A 81 -7.82 -7.60 -11.60
CA SER A 81 -8.80 -7.24 -12.63
C SER A 81 -9.97 -6.38 -12.10
N SER A 82 -9.68 -5.35 -11.31
CA SER A 82 -10.65 -4.32 -10.89
C SER A 82 -10.10 -2.94 -11.24
N PRO A 83 -10.72 -2.19 -12.18
CA PRO A 83 -10.33 -0.82 -12.52
C PRO A 83 -10.26 0.10 -11.30
N GLU A 84 -11.20 -0.04 -10.35
CA GLU A 84 -11.29 0.77 -9.15
C GLU A 84 -10.09 0.55 -8.23
N ILE A 85 -9.70 -0.71 -8.01
CA ILE A 85 -8.51 -1.06 -7.22
C ILE A 85 -7.26 -0.51 -7.88
N ARG A 86 -7.09 -0.74 -9.19
CA ARG A 86 -5.92 -0.24 -9.93
C ARG A 86 -5.79 1.27 -9.86
N MET A 87 -6.90 2.01 -9.98
CA MET A 87 -6.91 3.47 -9.83
C MET A 87 -6.41 3.90 -8.45
N ARG A 88 -6.86 3.25 -7.37
CA ARG A 88 -6.38 3.53 -6.01
C ARG A 88 -4.89 3.22 -5.85
N VAL A 89 -4.42 2.13 -6.44
CA VAL A 89 -2.99 1.79 -6.42
C VAL A 89 -2.18 2.85 -7.16
N PHE A 90 -2.64 3.32 -8.33
CA PHE A 90 -2.00 4.43 -9.05
C PHE A 90 -1.94 5.73 -8.23
N GLU A 91 -3.00 6.07 -7.47
CA GLU A 91 -2.96 7.22 -6.54
C GLU A 91 -1.83 7.08 -5.52
N LEU A 92 -1.62 5.88 -4.95
CA LEU A 92 -0.54 5.63 -3.99
C LEU A 92 0.85 5.71 -4.63
N LEU A 93 1.03 5.08 -5.79
CA LEU A 93 2.29 5.09 -6.54
C LEU A 93 2.66 6.50 -6.99
N THR A 94 1.68 7.29 -7.43
CA THR A 94 1.89 8.69 -7.81
C THR A 94 2.34 9.52 -6.61
N ALA A 95 1.74 9.31 -5.44
CA ALA A 95 2.17 9.99 -4.22
C ALA A 95 3.65 9.67 -3.90
N LEU A 96 4.07 8.41 -4.01
CA LEU A 96 5.47 7.99 -3.83
C LEU A 96 6.41 8.67 -4.83
N CYS A 97 6.02 8.75 -6.10
CA CYS A 97 6.81 9.40 -7.15
C CYS A 97 6.99 10.90 -6.91
N VAL A 98 5.96 11.59 -6.42
CA VAL A 98 5.98 13.05 -6.21
C VAL A 98 6.69 13.42 -4.91
N TYR A 99 6.73 12.52 -3.94
CA TYR A 99 7.32 12.79 -2.63
C TYR A 99 8.85 12.91 -2.65
N SER A 100 9.55 11.98 -3.33
CA SER A 100 11.00 11.99 -3.40
C SER A 100 11.52 11.34 -4.68
N HIS A 101 12.73 11.72 -5.10
CA HIS A 101 13.41 11.11 -6.24
C HIS A 101 13.64 9.60 -6.01
N GLU A 102 13.96 9.21 -4.78
CA GLU A 102 14.14 7.80 -4.41
C GLU A 102 12.83 7.01 -4.52
N GLY A 103 11.70 7.59 -4.08
CA GLY A 103 10.37 6.99 -4.26
C GLY A 103 9.99 6.84 -5.73
N TYR A 104 10.33 7.83 -6.57
CA TYR A 104 10.18 7.74 -8.02
C TYR A 104 11.01 6.59 -8.62
N ASP A 105 12.29 6.51 -8.29
CA ASP A 105 13.20 5.48 -8.83
C ASP A 105 12.76 4.07 -8.44
N LEU A 106 12.33 3.88 -7.19
CA LEU A 106 11.84 2.59 -6.70
C LEU A 106 10.52 2.19 -7.35
N VAL A 107 9.57 3.11 -7.51
CA VAL A 107 8.31 2.83 -8.23
C VAL A 107 8.59 2.46 -9.68
N LEU A 108 9.46 3.22 -10.35
CA LEU A 108 9.82 2.96 -11.74
C LEU A 108 10.55 1.63 -11.91
N LYS A 109 11.44 1.28 -10.97
CA LYS A 109 12.09 -0.04 -10.92
C LYS A 109 11.05 -1.15 -10.77
N ALA A 110 10.17 -1.05 -9.78
CA ALA A 110 9.14 -2.05 -9.53
C ALA A 110 8.20 -2.23 -10.74
N LEU A 111 7.84 -1.14 -11.44
CA LEU A 111 7.03 -1.20 -12.66
C LEU A 111 7.76 -1.86 -13.83
N ARG A 112 9.07 -1.65 -14.00
CA ARG A 112 9.87 -2.36 -15.01
C ARG A 112 9.97 -3.85 -14.71
N ASP A 113 10.19 -4.19 -13.44
CA ASP A 113 10.28 -5.59 -13.00
C ASP A 113 8.92 -6.29 -13.08
N PHE A 114 7.82 -5.53 -13.10
CA PHE A 114 6.46 -6.01 -13.32
C PHE A 114 6.15 -6.32 -14.80
N GLU A 115 6.85 -5.70 -15.76
CA GLU A 115 6.66 -5.93 -17.20
C GLU A 115 7.29 -7.22 -17.74
N VAL A 116 7.74 -8.14 -16.87
CA VAL A 116 8.37 -9.43 -17.23
C VAL A 116 7.48 -10.62 -16.89
#